data_AF-A0ABC9EPP3-F1
#
_entry.id   AF-A0ABC9EPP3-F1
#
_cell.length_a   1.000
_cell.length_b   1.000
_cell.length_c   1.000
_cell.angle_alpha   90.00
_cell.angle_beta   90.00
_cell.angle_gamma   90.00
#
_symmetry.space_group_name_H-M   'P 1'
#
loop_
_entity.id
_entity.type
_entity.pdbx_description
1 polymer ?
#
loop_
_entity_poly.entity_id
_entity_poly.type
_entity_poly.pdbx_seq_one_letter_code
_entity_poly.pdbx_strand_id
1 'polypeptide(L)'
;MASAGLKPGVPVILRELEPSSEMFKQGASLRVTGTVSLKIDTKNLRDVSFRTNSAYQFIGELLIRADNEAILQARIGRNVDGLDLNLFQQSVFIRRQYEDRLRSTRRT
;
A
#
# COMPACT_ATOMS: atom_id res chain seq x y z
N MET A 1 -17.92 -4.69 -21.95
CA MET A 1 -17.45 -5.02 -20.59
C MET A 1 -16.91 -3.74 -19.98
N ALA A 2 -17.45 -3.27 -18.85
CA ALA A 2 -16.91 -2.09 -18.18
C ALA A 2 -15.54 -2.44 -17.59
N SER A 3 -14.47 -1.95 -18.22
CA SER A 3 -13.18 -1.82 -17.57
C SER A 3 -13.36 -0.80 -16.45
N ALA A 4 -13.70 -1.25 -15.24
CA ALA A 4 -13.53 -0.41 -14.06
C ALA A 4 -12.01 -0.21 -13.91
N GLY A 5 -11.52 0.97 -14.30
CA GLY A 5 -10.09 1.33 -14.28
C GLY A 5 -9.56 1.45 -12.86
N LEU A 6 -9.46 0.33 -12.14
CA LEU A 6 -8.88 0.27 -10.80
C LEU A 6 -7.38 0.55 -10.90
N LYS A 7 -6.92 1.61 -10.21
CA LYS A 7 -5.51 1.97 -10.18
C LYS A 7 -4.71 0.86 -9.48
N PRO A 8 -3.58 0.41 -10.06
CA PRO A 8 -2.68 -0.53 -9.38
C PRO A 8 -2.25 0.00 -8.02
N GLY A 9 -2.15 -0.89 -7.04
CA GLY A 9 -1.64 -0.54 -5.71
C GLY A 9 -0.13 -0.33 -5.76
N VAL A 10 0.33 0.90 -5.55
CA VAL A 10 1.76 1.22 -5.45
C VAL A 10 2.31 0.59 -4.16
N PRO A 11 3.37 -0.23 -4.20
CA PRO A 11 3.98 -0.76 -2.99
C PRO A 11 4.56 0.37 -2.14
N VAL A 12 4.13 0.42 -0.88
CA VAL A 12 4.60 1.40 0.09
C VAL A 12 5.03 0.68 1.35
N ILE A 13 6.22 1.04 1.84
CA ILE A 13 6.64 0.64 3.18
C ILE A 13 5.95 1.59 4.14
N LEU A 14 5.20 1.08 5.12
CA LEU A 14 4.28 1.93 5.88
C LEU A 14 4.94 3.13 6.58
N ARG A 15 6.21 3.01 6.98
CA ARG A 15 7.03 4.11 7.53
C ARG A 15 7.26 5.29 6.57
N GLU A 16 6.98 5.12 5.29
CA GLU A 16 7.14 6.15 4.25
C GLU A 16 5.84 6.91 3.98
N LEU A 17 4.74 6.49 4.61
CA LEU A 17 3.41 7.08 4.43
C LEU A 17 3.18 8.23 5.43
N GLU A 18 4.11 9.18 5.45
CA GLU A 18 4.02 10.39 6.26
C GLU A 18 3.24 11.49 5.52
N PRO A 19 2.59 12.45 6.21
CA PRO A 19 1.83 13.52 5.55
C PRO A 19 2.61 14.36 4.53
N SER A 20 3.94 14.45 4.67
CA SER A 20 4.82 15.14 3.73
C SER A 20 5.20 14.31 2.50
N SER A 21 4.87 13.02 2.49
CA SER A 21 5.23 12.08 1.43
C SER A 21 4.39 12.29 0.18
N GLU A 22 5.00 12.14 -1.00
CA GLU A 22 4.28 12.20 -2.27
C GLU A 22 3.20 11.11 -2.40
N MET A 23 3.30 10.04 -1.61
CA MET A 23 2.35 8.92 -1.59
C MET A 23 1.14 9.20 -0.69
N PHE A 24 1.23 10.20 0.19
CA PHE A 24 0.15 10.61 1.09
C PHE A 24 -0.81 11.55 0.37
N LYS A 25 -1.64 10.98 -0.51
CA LYS A 25 -2.58 11.74 -1.34
C LYS A 25 -3.96 11.11 -1.31
N GLN A 26 -4.99 11.96 -1.31
CA GLN A 26 -6.38 11.52 -1.36
C GLN A 26 -6.63 10.64 -2.59
N GLY A 27 -7.19 9.46 -2.37
CA GLY A 27 -7.49 8.48 -3.42
C GLY A 27 -6.26 7.78 -4.02
N ALA A 28 -5.09 7.87 -3.39
CA ALA A 28 -3.92 7.10 -3.79
C ALA A 28 -4.19 5.60 -3.62
N SER A 29 -3.94 4.80 -4.67
CA SER A 29 -4.05 3.33 -4.59
C SER A 29 -2.74 2.75 -4.09
N LEU A 30 -2.76 2.19 -2.90
CA LEU A 30 -1.57 1.74 -2.18
C LEU A 30 -1.64 0.24 -1.89
N ARG A 31 -0.47 -0.41 -1.93
CA ARG A 31 -0.24 -1.74 -1.38
C ARG A 31 0.66 -1.59 -0.17
N VAL A 32 0.06 -1.65 1.02
CA VAL A 32 0.76 -1.35 2.28
C VAL A 32 1.22 -2.63 2.96
N THR A 33 2.43 -2.57 3.52
CA THR A 33 3.00 -3.61 4.39
C THR A 33 3.95 -2.93 5.37
N GLY A 34 3.86 -3.27 6.65
CA GLY A 34 4.72 -2.67 7.66
C GLY A 34 4.27 -2.90 9.09
N THR A 35 5.05 -2.38 10.03
CA THR A 35 4.92 -2.58 11.48
C THR A 35 4.41 -1.35 12.22
N VAL A 36 4.16 -0.24 11.51
CA VAL A 36 3.59 1.01 12.05
C VAL A 36 2.06 0.90 12.07
N SER A 37 1.37 1.74 12.85
CA SER A 37 -0.09 1.76 12.91
C SER A 37 -0.69 2.54 11.73
N LEU A 38 -1.65 1.94 11.03
CA LEU A 38 -2.51 2.60 10.04
C LEU A 38 -3.93 2.07 10.20
N LYS A 39 -4.94 2.96 10.20
CA LYS A 39 -6.35 2.54 10.22
C LYS A 39 -6.73 1.93 8.88
N ILE A 40 -7.29 0.72 8.93
CA ILE A 40 -7.75 -0.01 7.74
C ILE A 40 -9.27 -0.14 7.82
N ASP A 41 -9.97 0.42 6.84
CA ASP A 41 -11.40 0.16 6.65
C ASP A 41 -11.55 -1.15 5.85
N THR A 42 -12.06 -2.17 6.52
CA THR A 42 -12.19 -3.54 5.99
C THR A 42 -13.59 -3.85 5.46
N LYS A 43 -14.51 -2.87 5.38
CA LYS A 43 -15.92 -3.10 5.01
C LYS A 43 -16.13 -3.81 3.66
N ASN A 44 -15.17 -3.67 2.74
CA ASN A 44 -15.26 -4.27 1.40
C ASN A 44 -14.56 -5.63 1.31
N LEU A 45 -13.92 -6.11 2.38
CA LEU A 45 -13.27 -7.41 2.41
C LEU A 45 -14.30 -8.49 2.73
N ARG A 46 -14.28 -9.57 1.95
CA ARG A 46 -15.07 -10.78 2.21
C ARG A 46 -14.12 -11.90 2.60
N ASP A 47 -14.56 -12.77 3.50
CA ASP A 47 -13.87 -14.02 3.85
C ASP A 47 -12.44 -13.86 4.38
N VAL A 48 -12.16 -12.77 5.14
CA VAL A 48 -10.86 -12.57 5.80
C VAL A 48 -11.02 -12.70 7.31
N SER A 49 -10.39 -13.72 7.89
CA SER A 49 -10.27 -13.86 9.35
C SER A 49 -9.02 -13.16 9.86
N PHE A 50 -9.22 -12.06 10.59
CA PHE A 50 -8.13 -11.33 11.23
C PHE A 50 -7.74 -11.97 12.56
N ARG A 51 -6.44 -12.17 12.74
CA ARG A 51 -5.81 -12.66 13.98
C ARG A 51 -4.92 -11.56 14.52
N THR A 52 -5.03 -11.31 15.81
CA THR A 52 -4.10 -10.43 16.51
C THR A 52 -2.68 -10.99 16.41
N ASN A 53 -1.69 -10.10 16.30
CA ASN A 53 -0.26 -10.43 16.15
C ASN A 53 0.12 -11.17 14.86
N SER A 54 -0.79 -11.26 13.88
CA SER A 54 -0.46 -11.70 12.51
C SER A 54 -0.11 -10.51 11.62
N ALA A 55 0.75 -10.76 10.63
CA ALA A 55 1.10 -9.81 9.60
C ALA A 55 0.08 -9.87 8.45
N TYR A 56 -0.33 -8.70 7.97
CA TYR A 56 -1.25 -8.57 6.85
C TYR A 56 -0.72 -7.61 5.80
N GLN A 57 -1.08 -7.87 4.55
CA GLN A 57 -0.87 -6.96 3.44
C GLN A 57 -2.21 -6.55 2.86
N PHE A 58 -2.38 -5.24 2.67
CA PHE A 58 -3.60 -4.68 2.14
C PHE A 58 -3.35 -3.93 0.83
N ILE A 59 -4.36 -3.95 -0.04
CA ILE A 59 -4.43 -3.09 -1.23
C ILE A 59 -5.73 -2.29 -1.14
N GLY A 60 -5.64 -0.97 -1.30
CA GLY A 60 -6.78 -0.08 -1.15
C GLY A 60 -6.50 1.36 -1.50
N GLU A 61 -7.51 2.20 -1.34
CA GLU A 61 -7.46 3.64 -1.57
C GLU A 61 -7.23 4.38 -0.25
N LEU A 62 -6.29 5.32 -0.25
CA LEU A 62 -6.04 6.18 0.90
C LEU A 62 -7.11 7.28 0.98
N LEU A 63 -7.77 7.37 2.14
CA LEU A 63 -8.69 8.43 2.50
C LEU A 63 -8.04 9.26 3.61
N ILE A 64 -7.86 10.54 3.37
CA ILE A 64 -7.31 11.52 4.31
C ILE A 64 -8.48 12.38 4.79
N ARG A 65 -8.70 12.41 6.10
CA ARG A 65 -9.73 13.25 6.73
C ARG A 65 -9.20 14.64 7.04
N ALA A 66 -10.09 15.54 7.46
CA ALA A 66 -9.79 16.94 7.72
C ALA A 66 -8.73 17.18 8.83
N ASP A 67 -8.47 16.18 9.67
CA ASP A 67 -7.50 16.15 10.76
C ASP A 67 -6.17 15.47 10.37
N ASN A 68 -5.91 15.25 9.07
CA ASN A 68 -4.82 14.43 8.55
C ASN A 68 -4.86 12.96 9.00
N GLU A 69 -5.99 12.48 9.52
CA GLU A 69 -6.16 11.06 9.78
C GLU A 69 -6.26 10.29 8.46
N ALA A 70 -5.29 9.41 8.23
CA ALA A 70 -5.25 8.53 7.09
C ALA A 70 -5.92 7.19 7.39
N ILE A 71 -6.85 6.80 6.52
CA ILE A 71 -7.55 5.51 6.55
C ILE A 71 -7.39 4.86 5.18
N LEU A 72 -6.91 3.62 5.15
CA LEU A 72 -6.88 2.84 3.92
C LEU A 72 -8.21 2.09 3.75
N GLN A 73 -8.99 2.44 2.74
CA GLN A 73 -10.15 1.67 2.34
C GLN A 73 -9.70 0.42 1.60
N ALA A 74 -9.63 -0.71 2.31
CA ALA A 74 -9.12 -1.94 1.76
C ALA A 74 -10.10 -2.55 0.75
N ARG A 75 -9.55 -2.98 -0.38
CA ARG A 75 -10.20 -3.81 -1.40
C ARG A 75 -9.73 -5.26 -1.33
N ILE A 76 -8.47 -5.46 -0.92
CA ILE A 76 -7.85 -6.77 -0.72
C ILE A 76 -7.12 -6.74 0.62
N GLY A 77 -7.24 -7.82 1.38
CA GLY A 77 -6.43 -8.10 2.56
C GLY A 77 -5.99 -9.56 2.55
N ARG A 78 -4.71 -9.82 2.82
CA ARG A 78 -4.20 -11.19 2.95
C ARG A 78 -3.28 -11.33 4.15
N ASN A 79 -3.36 -12.47 4.83
CA ASN A 79 -2.37 -12.86 5.82
C ASN A 79 -1.04 -13.10 5.12
N VAL A 80 0.05 -12.65 5.73
CA VAL A 80 1.42 -12.81 5.25
C VAL A 80 2.34 -13.27 6.38
N ASP A 81 1.81 -14.09 7.29
CA ASP A 81 2.63 -14.70 8.34
C ASP A 81 3.76 -15.53 7.70
N GLY A 82 4.98 -15.35 8.21
CA GLY A 82 6.19 -15.95 7.63
C GLY A 82 6.80 -15.17 6.45
N LEU A 83 6.21 -14.05 6.02
CA LEU A 83 6.87 -13.15 5.07
C LEU A 83 8.06 -12.46 5.74
N ASP A 84 9.24 -12.61 5.14
CA ASP A 84 10.40 -11.80 5.52
C ASP A 84 10.18 -10.35 5.09
N LEU A 85 9.88 -9.49 6.08
CA LEU A 85 9.63 -8.07 5.86
C LEU A 85 10.86 -7.31 5.38
N ASN A 86 12.08 -7.76 5.72
CA ASN A 86 13.31 -7.11 5.28
C ASN A 86 13.54 -7.36 3.79
N LEU A 87 13.41 -8.62 3.36
CA LEU A 87 13.51 -8.97 1.93
C LEU A 87 12.40 -8.32 1.11
N PHE A 88 11.18 -8.26 1.65
CA PHE A 88 10.09 -7.55 0.99
C PHE A 88 10.43 -6.07 0.78
N GLN A 89 10.94 -5.38 1.81
CA GLN A 89 11.36 -3.98 1.69
C GLN A 89 12.47 -3.80 0.64
N GLN A 90 13.50 -4.65 0.65
CA GLN A 90 14.57 -4.63 -0.36
C GLN A 90 14.02 -4.81 -1.77
N SER A 91 13.06 -5.72 -1.97
CA SER A 91 12.44 -5.93 -3.28
C SER A 91 11.69 -4.68 -3.79
N VAL A 92 11.03 -3.93 -2.89
CA VAL A 92 10.36 -2.67 -3.23
C VAL A 92 11.39 -1.61 -3.65
N PHE A 93 12.52 -1.51 -2.96
CA PHE A 93 13.60 -0.58 -3.34
C PHE A 93 14.18 -0.90 -4.71
N ILE A 94 14.53 -2.16 -4.97
CA ILE A 94 15.08 -2.61 -6.27
C ILE A 94 14.09 -2.27 -7.40
N ARG A 95 12.79 -2.52 -7.18
CA ARG A 95 11.75 -2.20 -8.15
C ARG A 95 11.71 -0.70 -8.46
N ARG A 96 11.69 0.17 -7.44
CA ARG A 96 11.66 1.63 -7.63
C ARG A 96 12.88 2.13 -8.41
N GLN A 97 14.08 1.68 -8.04
CA GLN A 97 15.31 2.01 -8.75
C GLN A 97 15.26 1.60 -10.24
N TYR A 98 14.69 0.43 -10.53
CA TYR A 98 14.51 -0.02 -11.91
C TYR A 98 13.49 0.85 -12.67
N GLU A 99 12.36 1.17 -12.06
CA GLU A 99 11.34 2.05 -12.65
C GLU A 99 11.90 3.46 -12.93
N ASP A 100 12.72 4.01 -12.04
CA ASP A 100 13.37 5.31 -12.21
C ASP A 100 14.36 5.30 -13.38
N ARG A 101 15.17 4.24 -13.50
CA ARG A 101 16.06 4.04 -14.67
C ARG A 101 15.28 3.97 -15.98
N LEU A 102 14.16 3.25 -16.02
CA LEU A 102 13.33 3.21 -17.22
C LEU A 102 12.76 4.58 -17.58
N ARG A 103 12.40 5.39 -16.58
CA ARG A 103 11.88 6.75 -16.80
C ARG A 103 12.96 7.69 -17.33
N SER A 104 14.21 7.56 -16.88
CA SER A 104 15.30 8.39 -17.38
C SER A 104 15.68 8.02 -18.83
N THR A 105 15.74 6.73 -19.17
CA THR A 105 16.04 6.27 -20.54
C THR A 105 14.97 6.66 -21.55
N ARG A 106 13.69 6.78 -21.15
CA ARG A 106 12.61 7.22 -22.05
C ARG A 106 12.57 8.73 -22.29
N ARG A 107 13.33 9.52 -21.53
CA ARG A 107 13.37 10.99 -21.62
C ARG A 107 14.51 11.49 -22.51
N THR A 108 15.43 10.62 -22.91
CA THR A 108 16.49 10.85 -23.90
C THR A 108 16.07 10.30 -25.24
#